data_AF-A0A2H9LG21-F1
#
_entry.id   AF-A0A2H9LG21-F1
#
_cell.length_a   1.000
_cell.length_b   1.000
_cell.length_c   1.000
_cell.angle_alpha   90.00
_cell.angle_beta   90.00
_cell.angle_gamma   90.00
#
_symmetry.space_group_name_H-M   'P 1'
#
loop_
_entity.id
_entity.type
_entity.pdbx_description
1 polymer ?
#
loop_
_entity_poly.entity_id
_entity_poly.type
_entity_poly.pdbx_seq_one_letter_code
_entity_poly.pdbx_strand_id
1 'polypeptide(L)'
;MHEKGEENSEIPDKNRAPAIYESKNALKSNFEEKISAELKSVIQEKAEEAIREFIKKSVKKYKELPPEKIISALSKEEKEEFPSSIFSEKISSLEAITKYFAEEKKYSYKKISQILNRDERTIWTTYKRASRKMPERVDTSSTILIPAAIIASRKLSVLESIVHFLHAEKKLPLSRISLMLHRNQRTIWTVESRTKKKLLGNE
;
A
#
# COMPACT_ATOMS: atom_id res chain seq x y z
N MET A 1 -90.37 18.07 -39.91
CA MET A 1 -90.39 18.62 -38.53
C MET A 1 -89.30 17.92 -37.74
N HIS A 2 -88.51 18.69 -36.97
CA HIS A 2 -87.36 18.32 -36.12
C HIS A 2 -86.06 18.05 -36.93
N GLU A 3 -85.08 18.94 -37.11
CA GLU A 3 -84.39 20.00 -36.33
C GLU A 3 -83.08 19.51 -35.65
N LYS A 4 -82.02 20.32 -35.87
CA LYS A 4 -80.67 20.37 -35.26
C LYS A 4 -79.59 19.48 -35.89
N GLY A 5 -78.38 19.93 -36.23
CA GLY A 5 -77.68 21.19 -35.91
C GLY A 5 -76.28 20.85 -35.36
N GLU A 6 -75.24 21.44 -35.98
CA GLU A 6 -73.88 21.72 -35.42
C GLU A 6 -73.00 20.47 -35.12
N GLU A 7 -71.67 20.41 -35.26
CA GLU A 7 -70.60 21.41 -35.35
C GLU A 7 -69.35 20.65 -35.89
N ASN A 8 -68.70 21.14 -36.95
CA ASN A 8 -67.40 20.59 -37.40
C ASN A 8 -66.31 21.10 -36.45
N SER A 9 -65.81 20.23 -35.57
CA SER A 9 -64.61 20.50 -34.80
C SER A 9 -63.37 20.27 -35.67
N GLU A 10 -62.69 21.36 -36.04
CA GLU A 10 -61.32 21.32 -36.51
C GLU A 10 -60.44 20.72 -35.40
N ILE A 11 -59.97 19.49 -35.61
CA ILE A 11 -58.90 18.89 -34.81
C ILE A 11 -57.60 19.49 -35.33
N PRO A 12 -56.82 20.26 -34.54
CA PRO A 12 -55.49 20.65 -34.97
C PRO A 12 -54.57 19.43 -34.89
N ASP A 13 -53.92 19.16 -36.03
CA ASP A 13 -52.91 18.15 -36.26
C ASP A 13 -51.85 18.10 -35.14
N LYS A 14 -51.85 16.99 -34.38
CA LYS A 14 -50.97 16.75 -33.23
C LYS A 14 -49.51 16.40 -33.59
N ASN A 15 -49.11 16.44 -34.86
CA ASN A 15 -47.82 15.86 -35.28
C ASN A 15 -46.65 16.85 -35.51
N ARG A 16 -46.69 18.09 -35.01
CA ARG A 16 -45.58 19.06 -35.19
C ARG A 16 -44.66 19.28 -33.97
N ALA A 17 -44.89 18.59 -32.85
CA ALA A 17 -44.22 18.87 -31.57
C ALA A 17 -43.10 17.91 -31.05
N PRO A 18 -42.67 16.81 -31.70
CA PRO A 18 -41.62 15.95 -31.11
C PRO A 18 -40.18 16.48 -31.32
N ALA A 19 -39.84 17.02 -32.51
CA ALA A 19 -38.45 17.38 -32.85
C ALA A 19 -37.89 18.58 -32.06
N ILE A 20 -38.74 19.55 -31.68
CA ILE A 20 -38.31 20.75 -30.94
C ILE A 20 -38.08 20.42 -29.45
N TYR A 21 -38.82 19.46 -28.90
CA TYR A 21 -38.73 19.06 -27.50
C TYR A 21 -37.47 18.21 -27.24
N GLU A 22 -37.16 17.28 -28.14
CA GLU A 22 -35.93 16.47 -28.06
C GLU A 22 -34.67 17.31 -28.25
N SER A 23 -34.68 18.28 -29.17
CA SER A 23 -33.55 19.18 -29.41
C SER A 23 -33.25 20.10 -28.22
N LYS A 24 -34.28 20.63 -27.54
CA LYS A 24 -34.12 21.44 -26.31
C LYS A 24 -33.58 20.63 -25.13
N ASN A 25 -34.01 19.38 -24.96
CA ASN A 25 -33.47 18.52 -23.89
C ASN A 25 -32.02 18.10 -24.16
N ALA A 26 -31.66 17.80 -25.41
CA ALA A 26 -30.27 17.52 -25.78
C ALA A 26 -29.33 18.72 -25.61
N LEU A 27 -29.81 19.94 -25.93
CA LEU A 27 -29.07 21.19 -25.68
C LEU A 27 -28.88 21.48 -24.19
N LYS A 28 -29.90 21.20 -23.36
CA LYS A 28 -29.86 21.41 -21.91
C LYS A 28 -28.92 20.41 -21.22
N SER A 29 -28.97 19.13 -21.64
CA SER A 29 -28.04 18.07 -21.22
C SER A 29 -26.58 18.42 -21.55
N ASN A 30 -26.31 18.89 -22.77
CA ASN A 30 -24.97 19.32 -23.18
C ASN A 30 -24.44 20.56 -22.44
N PHE A 31 -25.34 21.45 -21.99
CA PHE A 31 -24.95 22.64 -21.23
C PHE A 31 -24.64 22.29 -19.77
N GLU A 32 -25.45 21.42 -19.15
CA GLU A 32 -25.20 20.93 -17.79
C GLU A 32 -23.92 20.09 -17.69
N GLU A 33 -23.63 19.27 -18.70
CA GLU A 33 -22.36 18.52 -18.77
C GLU A 33 -21.14 19.44 -18.91
N LYS A 34 -21.24 20.49 -19.74
CA LYS A 34 -20.17 21.49 -19.88
C LYS A 34 -19.93 22.26 -18.59
N ILE A 35 -20.99 22.73 -17.92
CA ILE A 35 -20.87 23.41 -16.62
C ILE A 35 -20.28 22.47 -15.57
N SER A 36 -20.68 21.20 -15.53
CA SER A 36 -20.14 20.21 -14.59
C SER A 36 -18.64 19.95 -14.81
N ALA A 37 -18.20 19.88 -16.07
CA ALA A 37 -16.80 19.72 -16.42
C ALA A 37 -15.97 20.97 -16.03
N GLU A 38 -16.51 22.15 -16.29
CA GLU A 38 -15.88 23.43 -15.96
C GLU A 38 -15.82 23.69 -14.45
N LEU A 39 -16.87 23.31 -13.70
CA LEU A 39 -16.83 23.34 -12.24
C LEU A 39 -15.76 22.40 -11.68
N LYS A 40 -15.63 21.19 -12.24
CA LYS A 40 -14.62 20.22 -11.81
C LYS A 40 -13.20 20.74 -12.02
N SER A 41 -12.92 21.36 -13.17
CA SER A 41 -11.60 21.93 -13.42
C SER A 41 -11.30 23.10 -12.49
N VAL A 42 -12.27 23.98 -12.23
CA VAL A 42 -12.12 25.10 -11.28
C VAL A 42 -11.94 24.61 -9.84
N ILE A 43 -12.68 23.58 -9.41
CA ILE A 43 -12.51 22.96 -8.09
C ILE A 43 -11.13 22.33 -7.96
N GLN A 44 -10.66 21.66 -9.01
CA GLN A 44 -9.34 21.01 -9.01
C GLN A 44 -8.21 22.03 -8.98
N GLU A 45 -8.31 23.10 -9.77
CA GLU A 45 -7.34 24.20 -9.79
C GLU A 45 -7.27 24.92 -8.43
N LYS A 46 -8.43 25.21 -7.81
CA LYS A 46 -8.48 25.79 -6.46
C LYS A 46 -7.92 24.85 -5.38
N ALA A 47 -8.14 23.54 -5.51
CA ALA A 47 -7.57 22.56 -4.59
C ALA A 47 -6.04 22.50 -4.70
N GLU A 48 -5.51 22.52 -5.93
CA GLU A 48 -4.07 22.59 -6.17
C GLU A 48 -3.46 23.89 -5.61
N GLU A 49 -4.15 25.01 -5.78
CA GLU A 49 -3.69 26.30 -5.27
C GLU A 49 -3.66 26.34 -3.74
N ALA A 50 -4.70 25.84 -3.08
CA ALA A 50 -4.75 25.70 -1.62
C ALA A 50 -3.64 24.77 -1.08
N ILE A 51 -3.36 23.67 -1.78
CA ILE A 51 -2.25 22.76 -1.44
C ILE A 51 -0.90 23.46 -1.60
N ARG A 52 -0.69 24.19 -2.70
CA ARG A 52 0.54 24.96 -2.95
C ARG A 52 0.76 26.02 -1.89
N GLU A 53 -0.30 26.72 -1.47
CA GLU A 53 -0.22 27.75 -0.43
C GLU A 53 0.12 27.14 0.94
N PHE A 54 -0.51 26.01 1.28
CA PHE A 54 -0.20 25.25 2.49
C PHE A 54 1.26 24.75 2.50
N ILE A 55 1.76 24.22 1.37
CA ILE A 55 3.15 23.79 1.23
C ILE A 55 4.10 24.98 1.40
N LYS A 56 3.86 26.10 0.72
CA LYS A 56 4.69 27.33 0.85
C LYS A 56 4.75 27.81 2.30
N LYS A 57 3.60 27.85 2.99
CA LYS A 57 3.51 28.25 4.40
C LYS A 57 4.26 27.29 5.33
N SER A 58 4.16 25.99 5.06
CA SER A 58 4.82 24.94 5.85
C SER A 58 6.33 24.91 5.63
N VAL A 59 6.80 25.01 4.38
CA VAL A 59 8.23 25.07 4.04
C VAL A 59 8.91 26.31 4.65
N LYS A 60 8.22 27.45 4.67
CA LYS A 60 8.72 28.69 5.31
C LYS A 60 8.85 28.55 6.84
N LYS A 61 7.98 27.76 7.47
CA LYS A 61 7.97 27.49 8.91
C LYS A 61 9.00 26.43 9.33
N TYR A 62 9.30 25.47 8.47
CA TYR A 62 10.13 24.30 8.77
C TYR A 62 11.38 24.23 7.88
N LYS A 63 12.13 25.34 7.80
CA LYS A 63 13.28 25.59 6.90
C LYS A 63 14.38 24.53 6.81
N GLU A 64 14.37 23.48 7.62
CA GLU A 64 15.49 22.52 7.75
C GLU A 64 15.10 21.04 7.57
N LEU A 65 13.85 20.73 7.23
CA LEU A 65 13.44 19.33 7.04
C LEU A 65 13.67 18.87 5.59
N PRO A 66 14.52 17.84 5.36
CA PRO A 66 14.72 17.26 4.05
C PRO A 66 13.38 16.78 3.45
N PRO A 67 13.18 16.89 2.12
CA PRO A 67 11.94 16.45 1.45
C PRO A 67 11.53 15.02 1.83
N GLU A 68 12.50 14.14 2.05
CA GLU A 68 12.32 12.74 2.48
C GLU A 68 11.60 12.60 3.82
N LYS A 69 11.92 13.45 4.81
CA LYS A 69 11.25 13.44 6.11
C LYS A 69 9.82 13.96 6.01
N ILE A 70 9.56 14.92 5.12
CA ILE A 70 8.23 15.48 4.88
C ILE A 70 7.31 14.41 4.25
N ILE A 71 7.81 13.68 3.25
CA ILE A 71 7.08 12.56 2.64
C ILE A 71 6.75 11.50 3.70
N SER A 72 7.72 11.14 4.56
CA SER A 72 7.50 10.16 5.63
C SER A 72 6.55 10.63 6.74
N ALA A 73 6.35 11.93 6.91
CA ALA A 73 5.44 12.50 7.89
C ALA A 73 4.01 12.67 7.36
N LEU A 74 3.86 12.86 6.03
CA LEU A 74 2.58 12.94 5.34
C LEU A 74 1.96 11.57 5.13
N SER A 75 2.80 10.57 4.84
CA SER A 75 2.41 9.17 4.85
C SER A 75 2.40 8.68 6.29
N LYS A 76 1.22 8.57 6.91
CA LYS A 76 0.98 7.78 8.15
C LYS A 76 1.22 6.28 7.89
N GLU A 77 2.30 5.90 7.21
CA GLU A 77 2.68 4.52 7.05
C GLU A 77 3.31 4.07 8.36
N GLU A 78 2.50 3.43 9.20
CA GLU A 78 3.01 2.58 10.26
C GLU A 78 4.05 1.64 9.65
N LYS A 79 5.31 1.85 10.00
CA LYS A 79 6.39 0.96 9.57
C LYS A 79 6.13 -0.36 10.26
N GLU A 80 5.64 -1.32 9.49
CA GLU A 80 5.41 -2.67 9.99
C GLU A 80 6.76 -3.24 10.43
N GLU A 81 6.83 -3.62 11.70
CA GLU A 81 8.04 -4.14 12.33
C GLU A 81 7.73 -5.48 12.99
N PHE A 82 8.77 -6.29 13.17
CA PHE A 82 8.68 -7.53 13.92
C PHE A 82 9.88 -7.68 14.88
N PRO A 83 9.69 -8.31 16.05
CA PRO A 83 10.77 -8.50 17.01
C PRO A 83 11.75 -9.56 16.52
N SER A 84 13.03 -9.41 16.86
CA SER A 84 14.07 -10.38 16.48
C SER A 84 13.90 -11.76 17.13
N SER A 85 13.11 -11.87 18.21
CA SER A 85 12.85 -13.13 18.92
C SER A 85 11.97 -14.11 18.14
N ILE A 86 11.32 -13.68 17.05
CA ILE A 86 10.44 -14.58 16.28
C ILE A 86 11.21 -15.71 15.57
N PHE A 87 12.52 -15.54 15.41
CA PHE A 87 13.35 -16.50 14.68
C PHE A 87 13.73 -17.68 15.57
N SER A 88 13.64 -18.88 14.99
CA SER A 88 14.02 -20.13 15.66
C SER A 88 14.66 -21.09 14.67
N GLU A 89 15.32 -22.14 15.16
CA GLU A 89 15.93 -23.17 14.31
C GLU A 89 14.90 -24.02 13.55
N LYS A 90 13.67 -24.10 14.07
CA LYS A 90 12.59 -24.96 13.53
C LYS A 90 12.03 -24.46 12.20
N ILE A 91 12.02 -23.15 11.98
CA ILE A 91 11.41 -22.52 10.80
C ILE A 91 12.35 -21.50 10.16
N SER A 92 12.19 -21.33 8.84
CA SER A 92 12.95 -20.35 8.07
C SER A 92 12.56 -18.91 8.41
N SER A 93 13.37 -17.94 8.00
CA SER A 93 13.13 -16.52 8.30
C SER A 93 11.80 -16.02 7.72
N LEU A 94 11.44 -16.42 6.50
CA LEU A 94 10.15 -16.01 5.91
C LEU A 94 8.96 -16.68 6.61
N GLU A 95 9.12 -17.96 7.00
CA GLU A 95 8.13 -18.69 7.79
C GLU A 95 7.87 -17.99 9.14
N ALA A 96 8.92 -17.58 9.86
CA ALA A 96 8.81 -16.87 11.12
C ALA A 96 8.07 -15.53 11.00
N ILE A 97 8.48 -14.69 10.03
CA ILE A 97 7.87 -13.38 9.79
C ILE A 97 6.40 -13.52 9.38
N THR A 98 6.11 -14.46 8.48
CA THR A 98 4.74 -14.71 8.02
C THR A 98 3.86 -15.18 9.18
N LYS A 99 4.37 -16.10 10.01
CA LYS A 99 3.65 -16.62 11.18
C LYS A 99 3.38 -15.52 12.20
N TYR A 100 4.36 -14.65 12.50
CA TYR A 100 4.19 -13.49 13.36
C TYR A 100 3.06 -12.57 12.89
N PHE A 101 3.07 -12.16 11.62
CA PHE A 101 2.02 -11.26 11.11
C PHE A 101 0.63 -11.91 11.10
N ALA A 102 0.54 -13.20 10.78
CA ALA A 102 -0.73 -13.91 10.77
C ALA A 102 -1.27 -14.17 12.18
N GLU A 103 -0.42 -14.60 13.12
CA GLU A 103 -0.86 -15.07 14.44
C GLU A 103 -0.88 -13.97 15.50
N GLU A 104 0.07 -13.04 15.49
CA GLU A 104 0.16 -11.98 16.51
C GLU A 104 -0.46 -10.66 16.04
N LYS A 105 -0.23 -10.27 14.78
CA LYS A 105 -0.85 -9.07 14.21
C LYS A 105 -2.23 -9.31 13.60
N LYS A 106 -2.64 -10.57 13.44
CA LYS A 106 -3.92 -10.98 12.85
C LYS A 106 -4.16 -10.42 11.43
N TYR A 107 -3.10 -10.23 10.66
CA TYR A 107 -3.20 -9.71 9.30
C TYR A 107 -3.69 -10.76 8.32
N SER A 108 -4.45 -10.31 7.31
CA SER A 108 -4.85 -11.15 6.19
C SER A 108 -3.63 -11.50 5.31
N TYR A 109 -3.68 -12.63 4.60
CA TYR A 109 -2.60 -13.00 3.69
C TYR A 109 -2.37 -11.96 2.60
N LYS A 110 -3.44 -11.32 2.11
CA LYS A 110 -3.36 -10.16 1.21
C LYS A 110 -2.59 -8.98 1.81
N LYS A 111 -2.79 -8.66 3.09
CA LYS A 111 -2.01 -7.58 3.74
C LYS A 111 -0.54 -7.97 3.90
N ILE A 112 -0.27 -9.20 4.33
CA ILE A 112 1.10 -9.71 4.49
C ILE A 112 1.82 -9.75 3.12
N SER A 113 1.12 -10.13 2.06
CA SER A 113 1.65 -10.20 0.70
C SER A 113 2.08 -8.81 0.21
N GLN A 114 1.29 -7.79 0.50
CA GLN A 114 1.61 -6.38 0.24
C GLN A 114 2.83 -5.90 1.06
N ILE A 115 2.87 -6.17 2.37
CA ILE A 115 3.99 -5.76 3.25
C ILE A 115 5.31 -6.38 2.80
N LEU A 116 5.32 -7.68 2.51
CA LEU A 116 6.54 -8.42 2.18
C LEU A 116 6.86 -8.41 0.68
N ASN A 117 6.01 -7.79 -0.15
CA ASN A 117 6.09 -7.83 -1.61
C ASN A 117 6.26 -9.28 -2.14
N ARG A 118 5.40 -10.18 -1.66
CA ARG A 118 5.34 -11.60 -2.05
C ARG A 118 3.95 -11.93 -2.56
N ASP A 119 3.85 -12.98 -3.36
CA ASP A 119 2.54 -13.45 -3.83
C ASP A 119 1.72 -14.04 -2.66
N GLU A 120 0.40 -13.86 -2.68
CA GLU A 120 -0.48 -14.33 -1.60
C GLU A 120 -0.46 -15.85 -1.44
N ARG A 121 -0.29 -16.62 -2.52
CA ARG A 121 -0.14 -18.09 -2.46
C ARG A 121 1.18 -18.47 -1.79
N THR A 122 2.23 -17.68 -2.00
CA THR A 122 3.51 -17.84 -1.31
C THR A 122 3.35 -17.61 0.19
N ILE A 123 2.61 -16.56 0.58
CA ILE A 123 2.32 -16.27 1.99
C ILE A 123 1.52 -17.42 2.62
N TRP A 124 0.45 -17.87 1.97
CA TRP A 124 -0.38 -18.97 2.49
C TRP A 124 0.43 -20.27 2.66
N THR A 125 1.15 -20.71 1.62
CA THR A 125 1.97 -21.93 1.70
C THR A 125 3.06 -21.82 2.76
N THR A 126 3.68 -20.64 2.89
CA THR A 126 4.71 -20.36 3.90
C THR A 126 4.13 -20.44 5.31
N TYR A 127 2.99 -19.79 5.57
CA TYR A 127 2.28 -19.90 6.84
C TYR A 127 1.94 -21.35 7.18
N LYS A 128 1.33 -22.09 6.25
CA LYS A 128 0.96 -23.50 6.48
C LYS A 128 2.16 -24.38 6.82
N ARG A 129 3.32 -24.16 6.18
CA ARG A 129 4.56 -24.86 6.52
C ARG A 129 5.07 -24.46 7.90
N ALA A 130 5.04 -23.17 8.23
CA ALA A 130 5.43 -22.65 9.54
C ALA A 130 4.59 -23.27 10.66
N SER A 131 3.26 -23.22 10.56
CA SER A 131 2.36 -23.77 11.57
C SER A 131 2.45 -25.29 11.72
N ARG A 132 2.88 -26.02 10.67
CA ARG A 132 3.14 -27.47 10.76
C ARG A 132 4.45 -27.79 11.46
N LYS A 133 5.52 -27.05 11.15
CA LYS A 133 6.86 -27.25 11.74
C LYS A 133 6.93 -26.72 13.18
N MET A 134 6.16 -25.69 13.47
CA MET A 134 6.11 -24.97 14.74
C MET A 134 4.65 -24.63 15.04
N PRO A 135 3.89 -25.55 15.66
CA PRO A 135 2.49 -25.31 16.05
C PRO A 135 2.35 -24.24 17.12
N GLU A 136 3.35 -24.11 18.00
CA GLU A 136 3.40 -23.07 19.03
C GLU A 136 3.52 -21.65 18.43
N ARG A 137 3.13 -20.64 19.20
CA ARG A 137 3.30 -19.24 18.81
C ARG A 137 4.78 -18.83 18.85
N VAL A 138 5.13 -17.85 18.04
CA VAL A 138 6.50 -17.28 18.02
C VAL A 138 6.73 -16.39 19.24
N ASP A 139 7.98 -16.31 19.70
CA ASP A 139 8.36 -15.42 20.79
C ASP A 139 8.42 -13.95 20.33
N THR A 140 7.80 -13.06 21.09
CA THR A 140 7.71 -11.62 20.83
C THR A 140 8.38 -10.75 21.89
N SER A 141 9.15 -11.37 22.79
CA SER A 141 9.77 -10.70 23.94
C SER A 141 10.92 -9.73 23.60
N SER A 142 11.51 -9.80 22.40
CA SER A 142 12.67 -8.97 22.05
C SER A 142 12.32 -7.48 21.88
N THR A 143 13.16 -6.62 22.44
CA THR A 143 13.13 -5.15 22.23
C THR A 143 13.68 -4.73 20.86
N ILE A 144 14.45 -5.60 20.19
CA ILE A 144 15.03 -5.28 18.89
C ILE A 144 13.99 -5.53 17.81
N LEU A 145 13.48 -4.44 17.25
CA LEU A 145 12.53 -4.43 16.15
C LEU A 145 13.24 -4.33 14.80
N ILE A 146 12.72 -5.07 13.82
CA ILE A 146 13.24 -5.17 12.46
C ILE A 146 12.13 -4.71 11.50
N PRO A 147 12.35 -3.69 10.65
CA PRO A 147 11.37 -3.23 9.68
C PRO A 147 11.09 -4.27 8.61
N ALA A 148 9.82 -4.57 8.36
CA ALA A 148 9.40 -5.49 7.30
C ALA A 148 9.73 -4.97 5.89
N ALA A 149 9.87 -3.66 5.73
CA ALA A 149 10.26 -3.03 4.47
C ALA A 149 11.59 -3.58 3.90
N ILE A 150 12.54 -4.00 4.75
CA ILE A 150 13.83 -4.57 4.28
C ILE A 150 13.66 -5.90 3.54
N ILE A 151 12.52 -6.58 3.75
CA ILE A 151 12.19 -7.89 3.15
C ILE A 151 11.52 -7.73 1.78
N ALA A 152 10.94 -6.56 1.51
CA ALA A 152 10.24 -6.29 0.25
C ALA A 152 11.18 -6.37 -0.96
N SER A 153 12.46 -6.01 -0.78
CA SER A 153 13.49 -6.18 -1.80
C SER A 153 13.72 -7.66 -2.10
N ARG A 154 13.66 -8.03 -3.39
CA ARG A 154 13.94 -9.39 -3.87
C ARG A 154 15.40 -9.61 -4.29
N LYS A 155 16.24 -8.56 -4.24
CA LYS A 155 17.68 -8.64 -4.56
C LYS A 155 18.44 -9.50 -3.54
N LEU A 156 18.01 -9.44 -2.28
CA LEU A 156 18.54 -10.22 -1.19
C LEU A 156 17.51 -11.24 -0.74
N SER A 157 17.99 -12.39 -0.27
CA SER A 157 17.15 -13.31 0.48
C SER A 157 16.71 -12.68 1.79
N VAL A 158 15.63 -13.21 2.37
CA VAL A 158 15.06 -12.70 3.63
C VAL A 158 16.11 -12.66 4.75
N LEU A 159 16.91 -13.73 4.90
CA LEU A 159 17.96 -13.79 5.91
C LEU A 159 19.12 -12.83 5.60
N GLU A 160 19.49 -12.66 4.32
CA GLU A 160 20.49 -11.66 3.89
C GLU A 160 20.07 -10.24 4.27
N SER A 161 18.82 -9.84 3.96
CA SER A 161 18.30 -8.53 4.35
C SER A 161 18.34 -8.30 5.86
N ILE A 162 17.91 -9.29 6.65
CA ILE A 162 17.86 -9.18 8.11
C ILE A 162 19.26 -9.06 8.71
N VAL A 163 20.17 -9.95 8.32
CA VAL A 163 21.54 -9.95 8.84
C VAL A 163 22.23 -8.65 8.49
N HIS A 164 22.05 -8.17 7.26
CA HIS A 164 22.65 -6.93 6.82
C HIS A 164 22.10 -5.72 7.59
N PHE A 165 20.79 -5.61 7.78
CA PHE A 165 20.19 -4.55 8.60
C PHE A 165 20.75 -4.55 10.03
N LEU A 166 20.80 -5.71 10.68
CA LEU A 166 21.28 -5.83 12.06
C LEU A 166 22.77 -5.50 12.19
N HIS A 167 23.58 -5.86 11.20
CA HIS A 167 25.01 -5.60 11.21
C HIS A 167 25.33 -4.16 10.78
N ALA A 168 24.78 -3.70 9.67
CA ALA A 168 25.10 -2.41 9.06
C ALA A 168 24.39 -1.24 9.75
N GLU A 169 23.10 -1.37 10.10
CA GLU A 169 22.33 -0.28 10.70
C GLU A 169 22.33 -0.34 12.23
N LYS A 170 22.16 -1.53 12.83
CA LYS A 170 22.17 -1.69 14.29
C LYS A 170 23.57 -1.93 14.89
N LYS A 171 24.62 -2.03 14.05
CA LYS A 171 26.03 -2.21 14.46
C LYS A 171 26.26 -3.40 15.40
N LEU A 172 25.45 -4.46 15.27
CA LEU A 172 25.58 -5.64 16.11
C LEU A 172 26.67 -6.58 15.59
N PRO A 173 27.50 -7.18 16.46
CA PRO A 173 28.48 -8.16 16.03
C PRO A 173 27.80 -9.44 15.52
N LEU A 174 28.39 -10.07 14.51
CA LEU A 174 27.81 -11.27 13.86
C LEU A 174 27.55 -12.42 14.84
N SER A 175 28.36 -12.55 15.90
CA SER A 175 28.15 -13.52 16.99
C SER A 175 26.87 -13.25 17.79
N ARG A 176 26.54 -11.98 18.01
CA ARG A 176 25.29 -11.61 18.70
C ARG A 176 24.09 -11.81 17.79
N ILE A 177 24.23 -11.52 16.50
CA ILE A 177 23.21 -11.79 15.50
C ILE A 177 22.92 -13.29 15.40
N SER A 178 23.95 -14.15 15.45
CA SER A 178 23.76 -15.60 15.40
C SER A 178 22.98 -16.14 16.59
N LEU A 179 23.25 -15.64 17.80
CA LEU A 179 22.49 -16.00 18.99
C LEU A 179 21.04 -15.52 18.89
N MET A 180 20.84 -14.28 18.48
CA MET A 180 19.52 -13.65 18.40
C MET A 180 18.60 -14.27 17.34
N LEU A 181 19.15 -14.68 16.20
CA LEU A 181 18.38 -15.30 15.11
C LEU A 181 18.30 -16.83 15.25
N HIS A 182 18.91 -17.40 16.29
CA HIS A 182 19.07 -18.84 16.45
C HIS A 182 19.66 -19.48 15.18
N ARG A 183 20.81 -18.99 14.73
CA ARG A 183 21.52 -19.49 13.54
C ARG A 183 22.97 -19.74 13.87
N ASN A 184 23.60 -20.67 13.16
CA ASN A 184 25.03 -20.87 13.28
C ASN A 184 25.80 -19.61 12.86
N GLN A 185 26.82 -19.22 13.62
CA GLN A 185 27.65 -18.05 13.33
C GLN A 185 28.31 -18.12 11.94
N ARG A 186 28.71 -19.31 11.47
CA ARG A 186 29.26 -19.50 10.11
C ARG A 186 28.24 -19.17 9.03
N THR A 187 26.97 -19.50 9.27
CA THR A 187 25.86 -19.14 8.37
C THR A 187 25.69 -17.63 8.32
N ILE A 188 25.66 -16.97 9.48
CA ILE A 188 25.53 -15.51 9.55
C ILE A 188 26.70 -14.82 8.84
N TRP A 189 27.93 -15.28 9.06
CA TRP A 189 29.10 -14.75 8.37
C TRP A 189 29.02 -14.94 6.85
N THR A 190 28.64 -16.13 6.40
CA THR A 190 28.51 -16.45 4.97
C THR A 190 27.43 -15.58 4.31
N VAL A 191 26.30 -15.43 4.98
CA VAL A 191 25.19 -14.58 4.55
C VAL A 191 25.66 -13.14 4.40
N GLU A 192 26.28 -12.55 5.42
CA GLU A 192 26.75 -11.16 5.35
C GLU A 192 27.82 -10.96 4.27
N SER A 193 28.74 -11.91 4.12
CA SER A 193 29.77 -11.88 3.07
C SER A 193 29.15 -11.90 1.67
N ARG A 194 28.14 -12.75 1.44
CA ARG A 194 27.39 -12.79 0.17
C ARG A 194 26.60 -11.51 -0.06
N THR A 195 25.94 -10.98 0.96
CA THR A 195 25.21 -9.71 0.87
C THR A 195 26.13 -8.57 0.44
N LYS A 196 27.30 -8.43 1.07
CA LYS A 196 28.29 -7.41 0.70
C LYS A 196 28.71 -7.53 -0.76
N LYS A 197 28.94 -8.75 -1.25
CA LYS A 197 29.27 -8.98 -2.67
C LYS A 197 28.13 -8.57 -3.61
N LYS A 198 26.88 -8.94 -3.29
CA LYS A 198 25.70 -8.54 -4.07
C LYS A 198 25.45 -7.04 -4.09
N LEU A 199 25.80 -6.34 -3.01
CA LEU A 199 25.62 -4.88 -2.91
C LEU A 199 26.78 -4.10 -3.55
N LEU A 200 28.00 -4.65 -3.55
CA LEU A 200 29.19 -4.01 -4.12
C LEU A 200 29.40 -4.35 -5.60
N GLY A 201 28.99 -5.53 -6.04
CA GLY A 201 29.10 -5.99 -7.43
C GLY A 201 27.72 -6.06 -8.06
N ASN A 202 27.16 -4.91 -8.46
CA ASN A 202 25.98 -4.84 -9.31
C ASN A 202 26.16 -5.77 -10.53
N GLU A 203 25.53 -6.94 -10.50
CA GLU A 203 25.22 -7.76 -11.68
C GLU A 203 24.05 -7.11 -12.46
#